data_AF-A0A7L5YQT9-F1
#
_entry.id   AF-A0A7L5YQT9-F1
#
_cell.length_a   1.000
_cell.length_b   1.000
_cell.length_c   1.000
_cell.angle_alpha   90.00
_cell.angle_beta   90.00
_cell.angle_gamma   90.00
#
_symmetry.space_group_name_H-M   'P 1'
#
loop_
_entity.id
_entity.type
_entity.pdbx_description
1 polymer ?
#
loop_
_entity_poly.entity_id
_entity_poly.type
_entity_poly.pdbx_seq_one_letter_code
_entity_poly.pdbx_strand_id
1 'polypeptide(L)' 'MTFQHYRGWRPRYANGQELAHWADMPLLPDYLDVLGELGWELSAASSGQTFLATVTWCGSISGAPA' A
#
# COMPACT_ATOMS: atom_id res chain seq x y z
N MET A 1 20.53 1.59 -6.71
CA MET A 1 19.90 1.43 -5.38
C MET A 1 18.78 2.45 -5.25
N THR A 2 17.53 2.02 -5.38
CA THR A 2 16.32 2.85 -5.52
C THR A 2 15.87 3.53 -4.23
N PHE A 3 16.18 2.97 -3.06
CA PHE A 3 15.77 3.52 -1.76
C PHE A 3 16.30 4.94 -1.49
N GLN A 4 17.58 5.19 -1.83
CA GLN A 4 18.21 6.50 -1.65
C GLN A 4 17.73 7.54 -2.67
N HIS A 5 17.31 7.09 -3.86
CA HIS A 5 16.86 7.97 -4.94
C HIS A 5 15.46 8.54 -4.67
N TYR A 6 14.58 7.74 -4.05
CA TYR A 6 13.19 8.12 -3.76
C TYR A 6 12.92 8.48 -2.29
N ARG A 7 13.96 8.52 -1.45
CA ARG A 7 13.87 8.83 0.00
C ARG A 7 12.88 7.94 0.77
N GLY A 8 12.68 6.71 0.33
CA GLY A 8 11.78 5.75 0.97
C GLY A 8 10.97 4.91 -0.01
N TRP A 9 10.00 4.17 0.54
CA TRP A 9 9.09 3.30 -0.23
C TRP A 9 7.79 4.06 -0.53
N ARG A 10 7.16 3.76 -1.67
CA ARG A 10 5.85 4.28 -2.06
C ARG A 10 4.96 3.14 -2.57
N PRO A 11 3.63 3.22 -2.38
CA PRO A 11 2.71 2.25 -2.97
C PRO A 11 2.75 2.36 -4.49
N ARG A 12 3.08 1.25 -5.18
CA ARG A 12 3.16 1.21 -6.65
C ARG A 12 1.93 0.60 -7.30
N TYR A 13 1.29 -0.34 -6.61
CA TYR A 13 0.14 -1.08 -7.11
C TYR A 13 -1.03 -0.98 -6.13
N ALA A 14 -2.24 -0.81 -6.66
CA ALA A 14 -3.50 -0.95 -5.92
C ALA A 14 -4.42 -1.89 -6.71
N ASN A 15 -4.97 -2.92 -6.05
CA ASN A 15 -5.82 -3.94 -6.69
C ASN A 15 -5.20 -4.56 -7.96
N GLY A 16 -3.88 -4.76 -7.97
CA GLY A 16 -3.14 -5.29 -9.11
C GLY A 16 -2.91 -4.31 -10.27
N GLN A 17 -3.39 -3.07 -10.17
CA GLN A 17 -3.16 -2.01 -11.15
C GLN A 17 -2.03 -1.08 -10.70
N GLU A 18 -1.14 -0.72 -11.63
CA GLU A 18 -0.08 0.26 -11.36
C GLU A 18 -0.68 1.66 -11.29
N LEU A 19 -0.28 2.44 -10.27
CA LEU A 19 -0.75 3.81 -10.07
C LEU A 19 0.06 4.77 -10.97
N ALA A 20 -0.63 5.56 -11.81
CA ALA A 20 -0.01 6.40 -12.83
C ALA A 20 1.02 7.43 -12.30
N HIS A 21 0.87 7.87 -11.04
CA HIS A 21 1.74 8.85 -10.39
C HIS A 21 2.32 8.34 -9.07
N TRP A 22 2.59 7.02 -8.98
CA TRP A 22 3.08 6.41 -7.74
C TRP A 22 4.35 7.07 -7.17
N ALA A 23 5.18 7.67 -8.03
CA ALA A 23 6.42 8.35 -7.63
C ALA A 23 6.17 9.66 -6.84
N ASP A 24 4.99 10.28 -7.02
CA ASP A 24 4.58 11.53 -6.38
C ASP A 24 3.67 11.31 -5.16
N MET A 25 3.23 10.07 -4.93
CA MET A 25 2.40 9.71 -3.78
C MET A 25 3.14 9.87 -2.44
N PRO A 26 2.44 9.89 -1.30
CA PRO A 26 3.08 9.89 0.02
C PRO A 26 4.05 8.72 0.23
N LEU A 27 4.90 8.81 1.25
CA LEU A 27 5.73 7.67 1.63
C LEU A 27 4.82 6.56 2.17
N LEU A 28 5.28 5.32 2.06
CA LEU A 28 4.51 4.16 2.49
C LEU A 28 4.03 4.27 3.95
N PRO A 29 4.82 4.76 4.93
CA PRO A 29 4.32 4.95 6.29
C PRO A 29 3.15 5.95 6.36
N ASP A 30 3.30 7.15 5.78
CA ASP A 30 2.23 8.17 5.77
C ASP A 30 0.96 7.64 5.08
N TYR A 31 1.14 6.86 4.00
CA TYR A 31 0.04 6.24 3.28
C TYR A 31 -0.68 5.17 4.12
N LEU A 32 0.07 4.36 4.87
CA LEU A 32 -0.48 3.36 5.77
C LEU A 32 -1.19 3.98 6.97
N ASP A 33 -0.71 5.12 7.49
CA ASP A 33 -1.38 5.86 8.56
C ASP A 33 -2.78 6.31 8.11
N VAL A 34 -2.89 6.92 6.92
CA VAL A 34 -4.19 7.32 6.35
C VAL A 34 -5.11 6.12 6.14
N LEU A 35 -4.58 5.01 5.62
CA LEU A 35 -5.38 3.80 5.43
C LEU A 35 -5.86 3.21 6.76
N GLY A 36 -5.01 3.24 7.79
CA GLY A 36 -5.39 2.84 9.14
C GLY A 36 -6.50 3.71 9.72
N GLU A 37 -6.43 5.03 9.55
CA GLU A 37 -7.50 5.97 9.95
C GLU A 37 -8.81 5.71 9.21
N LEU A 38 -8.73 5.29 7.95
CA LEU A 38 -9.90 4.91 7.16
C LEU A 38 -10.50 3.57 7.61
N GLY A 39 -9.76 2.74 8.36
CA GLY A 39 -10.19 1.42 8.84
C GLY A 39 -9.64 0.23 8.05
N TRP A 40 -8.63 0.46 7.21
CA TRP A 40 -7.95 -0.62 6.47
C TRP A 40 -6.96 -1.34 7.39
N GLU A 41 -6.85 -2.65 7.19
CA GLU A 41 -5.93 -3.50 7.92
C GLU A 41 -4.73 -3.88 7.04
N LEU A 42 -3.53 -3.83 7.61
CA LEU A 42 -2.33 -4.29 6.93
C LEU A 42 -2.24 -5.82 7.01
N SER A 43 -2.14 -6.47 5.85
CA SER A 43 -1.88 -7.90 5.74
C SER A 43 -0.58 -8.14 4.97
N ALA A 44 0.21 -9.11 5.41
CA ALA A 44 1.46 -9.45 4.73
C ALA A 44 1.44 -10.93 4.38
N ALA A 45 1.81 -11.23 3.13
CA ALA A 45 2.06 -12.59 2.68
C ALA A 45 3.53 -12.67 2.23
N SER A 46 4.26 -13.65 2.76
CA SER A 46 5.63 -13.93 2.36
C SER A 46 5.68 -15.30 1.68
N SER A 47 6.29 -15.35 0.49
CA SER A 47 6.62 -16.61 -0.17
C SER A 47 8.12 -16.66 -0.45
N GLY A 48 8.86 -17.38 0.39
CA GLY A 48 10.31 -17.52 0.23
C GLY A 48 11.06 -16.21 0.44
N GLN A 49 11.75 -15.70 -0.60
CA GLN A 49 12.52 -14.44 -0.52
C GLN A 49 11.73 -13.19 -0.92
N THR A 50 10.46 -13.35 -1.33
CA THR A 50 9.62 -12.22 -1.76
C THR A 50 8.66 -11.84 -0.64
N PHE A 51 8.79 -10.61 -0.14
CA PHE A 51 7.84 -10.00 0.77
C PHE A 51 6.85 -9.14 -0.01
N LEU A 52 5.56 -9.48 0.08
CA LEU A 52 4.47 -8.68 -0.46
C LEU A 52 3.60 -8.19 0.71
N ALA A 53 3.53 -6.87 0.87
CA ALA A 53 2.59 -6.24 1.78
C ALA A 53 1.36 -5.82 0.98
N THR A 54 0.17 -6.19 1.47
CA THR A 54 -1.11 -5.78 0.89
C THR A 54 -2.01 -5.22 1.99
N VAL A 55 -2.59 -4.06 1.73
CA VAL A 55 -3.61 -3.48 2.61
C VAL A 55 -4.96 -4.04 2.21
N THR A 56 -5.76 -4.47 3.19
CA THR A 56 -7.07 -5.08 2.97
C THR A 56 -8.12 -4.36 3.81
N TRP A 57 -9.32 -4.20 3.26
CA TRP A 57 -10.45 -3.65 4.00
C TRP A 57 -11.16 -4.78 4.77
N CYS A 58 -11.28 -4.65 6.10
CA CYS A 58 -11.92 -5.65 6.97
C CYS A 58 -13.45 -5.49 7.07
N GLY A 59 -14.07 -4.66 6.22
CA GLY A 59 -15.53 -4.52 6.13
C GLY A 59 -16.15 -5.41 5.04
N SER A 60 -17.48 -5.58 5.08
CA SER A 60 -18.23 -6.22 3.99
C SER A 60 -17.91 -5.55 2.65
N ILE A 61 -17.72 -6.31 1.58
CA ILE A 61 -17.46 -5.85 0.20
C ILE A 61 -18.40 -4.73 -0.32
N SER A 62 -19.55 -4.52 0.33
CA SER A 62 -20.52 -3.46 0.09
C SER A 62 -20.16 -2.08 0.67
N GLY A 63 -19.06 -1.93 1.42
CA GLY A 63 -18.72 -0.69 2.14
C GLY A 63 -17.30 -0.14 1.93
N ALA A 64 -16.52 -0.67 0.98
CA ALA A 64 -15.21 -0.10 0.69
C ALA A 64 -15.39 1.31 0.07
N PRO A 65 -14.68 2.34 0.56
CA PRO A 65 -14.71 3.67 -0.07
C PRO A 65 -14.18 3.56 -1.51
N ALA A 66 -14.93 4.16 -2.44
CA ALA A 66 -14.64 4.16 -3.89
C ALA A 66 -13.33 4.89 -4.23
#